data_AF-A0A645E2G8-F1
#
_entry.id   AF-A0A645E2G8-F1
#
_cell.length_a   1.000
_cell.length_b   1.000
_cell.length_c   1.000
_cell.angle_alpha   90.00
_cell.angle_beta   90.00
_cell.angle_gamma   90.00
#
_symmetry.space_group_name_H-M   'P 1'
#
loop_
_entity.id
_entity.type
_entity.pdbx_description
1 polymer ?
#
loop_
_entity_poly.entity_id
_entity_poly.type
_entity_poly.pdbx_seq_one_letter_code
_entity_poly.pdbx_strand_id
1 'polypeptide(L)'
;MLNPGSAKLESKTFENNSPTHGEIIIDPTMKSLIKLVEEFHYGIENLEGRLYIYNLFPLQNTHNDDAVKKFQLLWNQNEGLVKSFPKERELLLEQFRKSPWILVGWGCGKSTNNLNLVKNKWMKLIEESGVPVIGKMGKGKLNFYHPRPHIQSQQIEYRNEIKEQYNRLLKNDYYKE
;
A
#
# COMPACT_ATOMS: atom_id res chain seq x y z
N MET A 1 2.31 13.94 -0.13
CA MET A 1 3.26 12.82 -0.22
C MET A 1 3.18 12.19 -1.61
N LEU A 2 4.29 12.13 -2.34
CA LEU A 2 4.38 11.39 -3.60
C LEU A 2 4.82 9.95 -3.29
N ASN A 3 3.91 8.99 -3.44
CA ASN A 3 4.19 7.55 -3.60
C ASN A 3 2.91 6.84 -4.08
N PRO A 4 3.00 5.74 -4.85
CA PRO A 4 4.16 4.87 -5.07
C PRO A 4 5.09 5.27 -6.23
N GLY A 5 6.37 4.92 -6.09
CA GLY A 5 7.37 4.84 -7.17
C GLY A 5 7.88 6.18 -7.72
N SER A 6 8.06 6.24 -9.04
CA SER A 6 8.64 7.40 -9.75
C SER A 6 7.61 8.47 -10.07
N ALA A 7 6.50 8.51 -9.32
CA ALA A 7 5.43 9.49 -9.48
C ALA A 7 5.98 10.91 -9.31
N LYS A 8 5.57 11.80 -10.22
CA LYS A 8 5.93 13.22 -10.20
C LYS A 8 4.64 14.05 -10.09
N LEU A 9 4.71 15.19 -9.44
CA LEU A 9 3.60 16.16 -9.48
C LEU A 9 3.57 16.79 -10.88
N GLU A 10 2.42 16.71 -11.55
CA GLU A 10 2.11 17.41 -12.80
C GLU A 10 1.89 18.90 -12.54
N SER A 11 1.09 19.21 -11.52
CA SER A 11 0.87 20.56 -11.00
C SER A 11 1.26 20.63 -9.53
N LYS A 12 1.89 21.73 -9.09
CA LYS A 12 2.33 21.91 -7.70
C LYS A 12 1.52 23.03 -7.06
N THR A 13 0.84 22.70 -5.96
CA THR A 13 0.39 23.73 -5.02
C THR A 13 1.44 23.89 -3.93
N PHE A 14 1.74 25.15 -3.58
CA PHE A 14 2.76 25.49 -2.61
C PHE A 14 2.09 26.01 -1.34
N GLU A 15 2.42 25.42 -0.20
CA GLU A 15 2.22 26.04 1.12
C GLU A 15 3.59 26.34 1.70
N ASN A 16 3.78 27.56 2.22
CA ASN A 16 5.06 27.99 2.80
C ASN A 16 6.29 27.71 1.90
N ASN A 17 6.16 28.01 0.60
CA ASN A 17 7.19 27.74 -0.44
C ASN A 17 7.59 26.26 -0.59
N SER A 18 6.83 25.33 -0.03
CA SER A 18 7.04 23.89 -0.17
C SER A 18 5.89 23.27 -0.97
N PRO A 19 6.16 22.44 -1.99
CA PRO A 19 5.09 21.77 -2.72
C PRO A 19 4.40 20.75 -1.81
N THR A 20 3.15 21.01 -1.41
CA THR A 20 2.42 20.17 -0.45
C THR A 20 1.47 19.18 -1.14
N HIS A 21 0.75 19.61 -2.17
CA HIS A 21 -0.25 18.77 -2.88
C HIS A 21 -0.26 19.04 -4.40
N GLY A 22 -0.85 18.12 -5.17
CA GLY A 22 -1.03 18.30 -6.60
C GLY A 22 -1.38 17.02 -7.33
N GLU A 23 -1.70 17.17 -8.61
CA GLU A 23 -1.99 16.04 -9.50
C GLU A 23 -0.71 15.22 -9.75
N ILE A 24 -0.84 13.89 -9.73
CA ILE A 24 0.30 13.00 -9.91
C ILE A 24 0.30 12.42 -11.32
N ILE A 25 1.47 12.41 -11.95
CA ILE A 25 1.73 11.58 -13.12
C ILE A 25 1.68 10.12 -12.67
N ILE A 26 0.70 9.37 -13.18
CA ILE A 26 0.45 7.98 -12.83
C ILE A 26 1.67 7.12 -13.18
N ASP A 27 2.33 6.61 -12.15
CA ASP A 27 3.47 5.72 -12.30
C ASP A 27 3.02 4.30 -12.70
N PRO A 28 3.94 3.43 -13.12
CA PRO A 28 3.57 2.08 -13.51
C PRO A 28 2.93 1.24 -12.38
N THR A 29 3.24 1.49 -11.11
CA THR A 29 2.63 0.80 -9.96
C THR A 29 1.16 1.22 -9.82
N MET A 30 0.89 2.52 -9.93
CA MET A 30 -0.46 3.07 -9.94
C MET A 30 -1.27 2.52 -11.11
N LYS A 31 -0.69 2.40 -12.31
CA LYS A 31 -1.36 1.73 -13.44
C LYS A 31 -1.74 0.28 -13.14
N SER A 32 -0.87 -0.46 -12.44
CA SER A 32 -1.19 -1.83 -12.03
C SER A 32 -2.31 -1.89 -10.98
N LEU A 33 -2.33 -0.95 -10.03
CA LEU A 33 -3.39 -0.85 -9.04
C LEU A 33 -4.74 -0.46 -9.65
N ILE A 34 -4.75 0.50 -10.58
CA ILE A 34 -5.96 0.91 -11.32
C ILE A 34 -6.55 -0.30 -12.03
N LYS A 35 -5.75 -1.03 -12.82
CA LYS A 35 -6.20 -2.24 -13.52
C LYS A 35 -6.77 -3.30 -12.57
N LEU A 36 -6.13 -3.49 -11.42
CA LEU A 36 -6.60 -4.45 -10.42
C LEU A 36 -7.99 -4.06 -9.88
N VAL A 37 -8.20 -2.78 -9.56
CA VAL A 37 -9.49 -2.29 -9.07
C VAL A 37 -10.56 -2.38 -10.17
N GLU A 38 -10.24 -2.01 -11.41
CA GLU A 38 -11.14 -2.18 -12.57
C GLU A 38 -11.53 -3.66 -12.75
N GLU A 39 -10.60 -4.59 -12.57
CA GLU A 39 -10.86 -6.03 -12.66
C GLU A 39 -11.75 -6.56 -11.53
N PHE A 40 -11.73 -5.97 -10.33
CA PHE A 40 -12.63 -6.31 -9.22
C PHE A 40 -14.06 -5.87 -9.49
N HIS A 41 -14.21 -4.70 -10.11
CA HIS A 41 -15.47 -4.02 -10.38
C HIS A 41 -15.89 -4.12 -11.85
N TYR A 42 -15.44 -5.18 -12.53
CA TYR A 42 -15.75 -5.40 -13.95
C TYR A 42 -17.27 -5.39 -14.18
N GLY A 43 -17.71 -4.59 -15.16
CA GLY A 43 -19.13 -4.40 -15.49
C GLY A 43 -19.78 -3.17 -14.84
N ILE A 44 -19.08 -2.43 -13.97
CA ILE A 44 -19.53 -1.12 -13.49
C ILE A 44 -19.09 -0.06 -14.50
N GLU A 45 -20.05 0.62 -15.14
CA GLU A 45 -19.76 1.60 -16.21
C GLU A 45 -19.06 2.86 -15.69
N ASN A 46 -19.37 3.31 -14.47
CA ASN A 46 -18.79 4.50 -13.85
C ASN A 46 -18.27 4.16 -12.45
N LEU A 47 -17.02 3.69 -12.38
CA LEU A 47 -16.39 3.41 -11.10
C LEU A 47 -16.00 4.73 -10.41
N GLU A 48 -16.76 5.11 -9.39
CA GLU A 48 -16.44 6.24 -8.52
C GLU A 48 -15.93 5.75 -7.16
N GLY A 49 -14.80 6.31 -6.71
CA GLY A 49 -14.22 5.91 -5.44
C GLY A 49 -12.89 6.58 -5.13
N ARG A 50 -12.32 6.22 -3.99
CA ARG A 50 -11.00 6.70 -3.55
C ARG A 50 -10.15 5.51 -3.14
N LEU A 51 -8.96 5.41 -3.71
CA LEU A 51 -7.92 4.48 -3.28
C LEU A 51 -6.94 5.21 -2.35
N TYR A 52 -6.94 4.85 -1.08
CA TYR A 52 -5.98 5.39 -0.11
C TYR A 52 -4.72 4.53 -0.08
N ILE A 53 -3.54 5.16 -0.20
CA ILE A 53 -2.25 4.48 -0.18
C ILE A 53 -1.49 4.90 1.07
N TYR A 54 -1.21 3.92 1.91
CA TYR A 54 -0.48 4.09 3.15
C TYR A 54 0.93 3.51 3.01
N ASN A 55 1.95 4.34 3.26
CA ASN A 55 3.35 3.92 3.16
C ASN A 55 3.95 3.68 4.55
N LEU A 56 4.78 2.64 4.69
CA LEU A 56 5.53 2.39 5.93
C LEU A 56 6.51 3.53 6.27
N PHE A 57 7.04 4.18 5.23
CA PHE A 57 7.97 5.30 5.31
C PHE A 57 7.97 6.06 3.97
N PRO A 58 8.30 7.36 3.97
CA PRO A 58 8.28 8.18 2.76
C PRO A 58 9.59 8.01 1.97
N LEU A 59 9.71 6.92 1.20
CA LEU A 59 10.83 6.74 0.27
C LEU A 59 10.34 6.67 -1.18
N GLN A 60 10.99 7.44 -2.05
CA GLN A 60 10.82 7.40 -3.50
C GLN A 60 12.06 6.84 -4.17
N ASN A 61 11.88 6.16 -5.30
CA ASN A 61 12.95 5.74 -6.22
C ASN A 61 14.11 5.00 -5.53
N THR A 62 13.81 4.11 -4.59
CA THR A 62 14.83 3.31 -3.90
C THR A 62 14.78 1.86 -4.37
N HIS A 63 15.92 1.32 -4.81
CA HIS A 63 16.10 -0.13 -4.82
C HIS A 63 15.91 -0.69 -3.41
N ASN A 64 15.47 -1.94 -3.31
CA ASN A 64 15.05 -2.57 -2.04
C ASN A 64 16.13 -2.46 -0.94
N ASP A 65 17.40 -2.68 -1.29
CA ASP A 65 18.51 -2.59 -0.34
C ASP A 65 18.77 -1.15 0.14
N ASP A 66 18.62 -0.16 -0.74
CA ASP A 66 18.74 1.26 -0.38
C ASP A 66 17.56 1.74 0.45
N ALA A 67 16.36 1.20 0.19
CA ALA A 67 15.16 1.47 0.97
C ALA A 67 15.35 1.03 2.43
N VAL A 68 15.90 -0.19 2.62
CA VAL A 68 16.18 -0.73 3.96
C VAL A 68 17.27 0.07 4.67
N LYS A 69 18.35 0.46 3.98
CA LYS A 69 19.40 1.30 4.57
C LYS A 69 18.89 2.67 4.99
N LYS A 70 18.12 3.33 4.13
CA LYS A 70 17.50 4.63 4.43
C LYS A 70 16.49 4.53 5.57
N PHE A 71 15.69 3.47 5.60
CA PHE A 71 14.81 3.19 6.73
C PHE A 71 15.58 3.09 8.05
N GLN A 72 16.72 2.38 8.06
CA GLN A 72 17.56 2.27 9.25
C GLN A 72 18.17 3.61 9.67
N LEU A 73 18.59 4.43 8.71
CA LEU A 73 19.07 5.78 9.00
C LEU A 73 17.98 6.62 9.68
N LEU A 74 16.77 6.65 9.11
CA LEU A 74 15.62 7.39 9.66
C LEU A 74 15.19 6.87 11.03
N TRP A 75 15.26 5.56 11.25
CA TRP A 75 15.01 4.94 12.54
C TRP A 75 16.00 5.44 13.60
N ASN A 76 17.29 5.45 13.26
CA ASN A 76 18.37 5.85 14.18
C ASN A 76 18.39 7.35 14.46
N GLN A 77 18.05 8.18 13.47
CA GLN A 77 17.99 9.64 13.61
C GLN A 77 16.80 10.11 14.47
N ASN A 78 15.88 9.21 14.84
CA ASN A 78 14.67 9.57 15.57
C ASN A 78 13.73 10.52 14.80
N GLU A 79 14.02 10.77 13.52
CA GLU A 79 13.28 11.63 12.60
C GLU A 79 12.19 10.86 11.81
N GLY A 80 12.14 9.54 11.97
CA GLY A 80 11.18 8.71 11.26
C GLY A 80 9.77 8.74 11.86
N LEU A 81 8.76 8.84 10.98
CA LEU A 81 7.34 8.42 11.13
C LEU A 81 7.12 7.13 11.95
N VAL A 82 8.17 6.36 12.14
CA VAL A 82 8.21 5.08 12.83
C VAL A 82 7.95 5.17 14.35
N LYS A 83 8.32 6.28 14.99
CA LYS A 83 7.92 6.56 16.39
C LYS A 83 6.61 7.35 16.50
N SER A 84 6.11 7.99 15.44
CA SER A 84 4.86 8.75 15.45
C SER A 84 3.61 7.90 15.25
N PHE A 85 3.76 6.60 14.94
CA PHE A 85 2.66 5.62 14.86
C PHE A 85 1.60 5.70 15.98
N PRO A 86 1.94 6.01 17.26
CA PRO A 86 0.94 6.11 18.32
C PRO A 86 0.00 7.32 18.19
N LYS A 87 0.46 8.47 17.66
CA LYS A 87 -0.31 9.73 17.71
C LYS A 87 -1.52 9.73 16.79
N GLU A 88 -1.45 8.96 15.69
CA GLU A 88 -2.52 8.86 14.70
C GLU A 88 -3.12 7.45 14.64
N ARG A 89 -2.78 6.57 15.61
CA ARG A 89 -3.23 5.18 15.62
C ARG A 89 -4.74 5.07 15.49
N GLU A 90 -5.47 5.82 16.32
CA GLU A 90 -6.94 5.73 16.34
C GLU A 90 -7.54 6.30 15.06
N LEU A 91 -7.00 7.40 14.54
CA LEU A 91 -7.42 7.98 13.26
C LEU A 91 -7.20 6.99 12.10
N LEU A 92 -6.05 6.31 12.06
CA LEU A 92 -5.77 5.27 11.06
C LEU A 92 -6.70 4.08 11.21
N LEU A 93 -6.98 3.66 12.43
CA LEU A 93 -7.89 2.55 12.70
C LEU A 93 -9.32 2.88 12.26
N GLU A 94 -9.79 4.10 12.52
CA GLU A 94 -11.07 4.61 12.01
C GLU A 94 -11.10 4.69 10.48
N GLN A 95 -10.01 5.09 9.84
CA GLN A 95 -9.92 5.08 8.37
C GLN A 95 -9.95 3.67 7.79
N PHE A 96 -9.25 2.72 8.42
CA PHE A 96 -9.27 1.32 8.00
C PHE A 96 -10.67 0.74 8.11
N ARG A 97 -11.37 0.96 9.23
CA ARG A 97 -12.76 0.50 9.43
C ARG A 97 -13.75 1.03 8.38
N LYS A 98 -13.44 2.15 7.72
CA LYS A 98 -14.25 2.72 6.61
C LYS A 98 -13.90 2.15 5.24
N SER A 99 -12.81 1.39 5.14
CA SER A 99 -12.36 0.79 3.89
C SER A 99 -13.07 -0.55 3.68
N PRO A 100 -13.60 -0.84 2.48
CA PRO A 100 -14.25 -2.13 2.20
C PRO A 100 -13.24 -3.29 2.23
N TRP A 101 -11.97 -3.01 1.97
CA TRP A 101 -10.88 -3.97 1.97
C TRP A 101 -9.53 -3.25 2.05
N ILE A 102 -8.47 -3.99 2.42
CA ILE A 102 -7.08 -3.52 2.43
C ILE A 102 -6.21 -4.46 1.59
N LEU A 103 -5.47 -3.89 0.63
CA LEU A 103 -4.42 -4.59 -0.11
C LEU A 103 -3.05 -4.37 0.56
N VAL A 104 -2.40 -5.45 0.98
CA VAL A 104 -1.07 -5.39 1.60
C VAL A 104 0.03 -5.79 0.61
N GLY A 105 1.03 -4.93 0.46
CA GLY A 105 2.21 -5.19 -0.37
C GLY A 105 3.42 -4.36 0.05
N TRP A 106 4.46 -5.03 0.56
CA TRP A 106 5.69 -4.37 1.04
C TRP A 106 6.89 -4.52 0.09
N GLY A 107 6.81 -5.50 -0.83
CA GLY A 107 7.97 -5.98 -1.58
C GLY A 107 8.76 -7.03 -0.79
N CYS A 108 9.22 -8.07 -1.51
CA CYS A 108 10.03 -9.14 -0.93
C CYS A 108 11.49 -8.68 -0.87
N GLY A 109 11.98 -8.30 0.31
CA GLY A 109 13.35 -7.85 0.55
C GLY A 109 13.89 -8.31 1.90
N LYS A 110 15.21 -8.19 2.11
CA LYS A 110 15.84 -8.50 3.40
C LYS A 110 15.24 -7.61 4.50
N SER A 111 14.43 -8.20 5.36
CA SER A 111 13.82 -7.47 6.48
C SER A 111 14.79 -7.37 7.64
N THR A 112 14.85 -6.20 8.26
CA THR A 112 15.62 -5.96 9.49
C THR A 112 14.70 -6.05 10.71
N ASN A 113 15.26 -6.20 11.92
CA ASN A 113 14.46 -6.26 13.15
C ASN A 113 13.54 -5.03 13.30
N ASN A 114 14.06 -3.83 13.03
CA ASN A 114 13.28 -2.60 13.09
C ASN A 114 12.16 -2.57 12.04
N LEU A 115 12.43 -3.01 10.81
CA LEU A 115 11.39 -3.07 9.77
C LEU A 115 10.31 -4.09 10.13
N ASN A 116 10.69 -5.23 10.69
CA ASN A 116 9.76 -6.22 11.21
C ASN A 116 8.89 -5.66 12.34
N LEU A 117 9.45 -4.87 13.26
CA LEU A 117 8.67 -4.21 14.31
C LEU A 117 7.59 -3.29 13.72
N VAL A 118 7.91 -2.51 12.69
CA VAL A 118 6.94 -1.65 12.01
C VAL A 118 5.87 -2.47 11.28
N LYS A 119 6.28 -3.47 10.49
CA LYS A 119 5.34 -4.36 9.81
C LYS A 119 4.36 -5.01 10.79
N ASN A 120 4.85 -5.49 11.94
CA ASN A 120 3.99 -6.06 12.99
C ASN A 120 2.97 -5.03 13.51
N LYS A 121 3.37 -3.78 13.74
CA LYS A 121 2.44 -2.73 14.19
C LYS A 121 1.33 -2.46 13.16
N TRP A 122 1.68 -2.38 11.88
CA TRP A 122 0.70 -2.24 10.80
C TRP A 122 -0.25 -3.43 10.72
N MET A 123 0.29 -4.66 10.75
CA MET A 123 -0.55 -5.86 10.72
C MET A 123 -1.49 -5.93 11.92
N LYS A 124 -1.04 -5.53 13.11
CA LYS A 124 -1.90 -5.46 14.29
C LYS A 124 -3.05 -4.45 14.11
N LEU A 125 -2.80 -3.28 13.52
CA LEU A 125 -3.88 -2.33 13.23
C LEU A 125 -4.86 -2.84 12.18
N ILE A 126 -4.34 -3.48 11.13
CA ILE A 126 -5.17 -4.08 10.09
C ILE A 126 -6.06 -5.17 10.72
N GLU A 127 -5.50 -6.03 11.55
CA GLU A 127 -6.24 -7.05 12.29
C GLU A 127 -7.31 -6.43 13.22
N GLU A 128 -6.94 -5.41 14.00
CA GLU A 128 -7.86 -4.69 14.90
C GLU A 128 -8.98 -3.94 14.16
N SER A 129 -8.80 -3.62 12.88
CA SER A 129 -9.82 -2.94 12.08
C SER A 129 -10.95 -3.87 11.64
N GLY A 130 -10.71 -5.20 11.65
CA GLY A 130 -11.68 -6.20 11.23
C GLY A 130 -12.01 -6.20 9.73
N VAL A 131 -11.32 -5.40 8.92
CA VAL A 131 -11.60 -5.32 7.48
C VAL A 131 -10.95 -6.47 6.69
N PRO A 132 -11.58 -6.92 5.59
CA PRO A 132 -11.00 -7.94 4.74
C PRO A 132 -9.65 -7.52 4.17
N VAL A 133 -8.67 -8.42 4.28
CA VAL A 133 -7.29 -8.19 3.84
C VAL A 133 -6.98 -9.09 2.65
N ILE A 134 -6.49 -8.47 1.58
CA ILE A 134 -5.98 -9.16 0.39
C ILE A 134 -4.49 -8.90 0.23
N GLY A 135 -3.76 -9.89 -0.28
CA GLY A 135 -2.32 -9.77 -0.50
C GLY A 135 -1.67 -11.11 -0.83
N LYS A 136 -0.57 -11.08 -1.58
CA LYS A 136 0.23 -12.28 -1.87
C LYS A 136 1.37 -12.37 -0.89
N MET A 137 1.33 -13.36 0.00
CA MET A 137 2.42 -13.62 0.94
C MET A 137 3.64 -14.20 0.22
N GLY A 138 4.83 -13.69 0.56
CA GLY A 138 6.12 -14.22 0.15
C GLY A 138 6.67 -15.24 1.13
N LYS A 139 7.86 -15.77 0.84
CA LYS A 139 8.59 -16.64 1.77
C LYS A 139 8.99 -15.85 3.01
N GLY A 140 8.54 -16.29 4.19
CA GLY A 140 8.87 -15.68 5.49
C GLY A 140 7.74 -14.82 6.08
N LYS A 141 7.79 -14.63 7.41
CA LYS A 141 6.75 -13.91 8.15
C LYS A 141 6.67 -12.44 7.71
N LEU A 142 5.47 -11.94 7.44
CA LEU A 142 5.19 -10.55 7.03
C LEU A 142 5.85 -10.11 5.71
N ASN A 143 6.26 -11.07 4.88
CA ASN A 143 6.69 -10.76 3.53
C ASN A 143 5.45 -10.79 2.63
N PHE A 144 5.18 -9.68 1.96
CA PHE A 144 4.13 -9.55 0.97
C PHE A 144 4.76 -9.08 -0.33
N TYR A 145 4.41 -9.73 -1.44
CA TYR A 145 4.86 -9.32 -2.75
C TYR A 145 4.40 -7.89 -3.06
N HIS A 146 5.22 -7.18 -3.83
CA HIS A 146 4.85 -5.87 -4.34
C HIS A 146 3.64 -6.00 -5.29
N PRO A 147 2.67 -5.05 -5.28
CA PRO A 147 1.49 -5.09 -6.16
C PRO A 147 1.80 -5.04 -7.66
N ARG A 148 3.05 -4.71 -7.99
CA ARG A 148 3.62 -4.82 -9.33
C ARG A 148 4.92 -5.61 -9.30
N PRO A 149 4.89 -6.95 -9.49
CA PRO A 149 6.09 -7.72 -9.75
C PRO A 149 6.85 -7.20 -10.99
N HIS A 150 8.17 -7.36 -11.03
CA HIS A 150 8.98 -6.87 -12.17
C HIS A 150 8.76 -7.71 -13.44
N ILE A 151 8.52 -9.01 -13.30
CA ILE A 151 8.34 -9.95 -14.41
C ILE A 151 6.87 -9.96 -14.84
N GLN A 152 6.60 -9.79 -16.15
CA GLN A 152 5.24 -9.66 -16.68
C GLN A 152 4.35 -10.88 -16.40
N SER A 153 4.86 -12.10 -16.54
CA SER A 153 4.10 -13.31 -16.21
C SER A 153 3.69 -13.35 -14.74
N GLN A 154 4.59 -12.94 -13.84
CA GLN A 154 4.30 -12.82 -12.41
C GLN A 154 3.30 -11.70 -12.09
N GLN A 155 3.25 -10.64 -12.91
CA GLN A 155 2.20 -9.61 -12.75
C GLN A 155 0.81 -10.18 -13.06
N ILE A 156 0.68 -11.04 -14.07
CA ILE A 156 -0.59 -11.69 -14.42
C ILE A 156 -1.00 -12.64 -13.30
N GLU A 157 -0.08 -13.50 -12.86
CA GLU A 157 -0.30 -14.45 -11.76
C GLU A 157 -0.72 -13.72 -10.48
N TYR A 158 0.00 -12.65 -10.11
CA TYR A 158 -0.35 -11.82 -8.96
C TYR A 158 -1.77 -11.26 -9.08
N ARG A 159 -2.14 -10.66 -10.22
CA ARG A 159 -3.48 -10.09 -10.39
C ARG A 159 -4.58 -11.14 -10.25
N ASN A 160 -4.40 -12.31 -10.87
CA ASN A 160 -5.38 -13.39 -10.78
C ASN A 160 -5.57 -13.86 -9.33
N GLU A 161 -4.49 -14.09 -8.59
CA GLU A 161 -4.57 -14.50 -7.18
C GLU A 161 -5.25 -13.44 -6.31
N ILE A 162 -4.92 -12.17 -6.48
CA ILE A 162 -5.56 -11.11 -5.69
C ILE A 162 -7.05 -10.98 -6.06
N LYS A 163 -7.41 -11.12 -7.34
CA LYS A 163 -8.81 -11.12 -7.78
C LYS A 163 -9.60 -12.29 -7.21
N GLU A 164 -9.01 -13.47 -7.14
CA GLU A 164 -9.62 -14.63 -6.49
C GLU A 164 -9.84 -14.39 -4.99
N GLN A 165 -8.85 -13.81 -4.29
CA GLN A 165 -9.01 -13.43 -2.89
C GLN A 165 -10.14 -12.40 -2.70
N TYR A 166 -10.20 -11.38 -3.56
CA TYR A 166 -11.27 -10.39 -3.54
C TYR A 166 -12.65 -11.05 -3.73
N ASN A 167 -12.80 -11.88 -4.75
CA ASN A 167 -14.07 -12.56 -5.02
C ASN A 167 -14.51 -13.46 -3.85
N ARG A 168 -13.57 -14.20 -3.27
CA ARG A 168 -13.83 -15.10 -2.13
C ARG A 168 -14.23 -14.35 -0.87
N LEU A 169 -13.56 -13.25 -0.56
CA LEU A 169 -13.72 -12.53 0.70
C LEU A 169 -14.83 -11.48 0.67
N LEU A 170 -15.17 -10.95 -0.51
CA LEU A 170 -15.97 -9.74 -0.62
C LEU A 170 -17.14 -9.90 -1.59
N LYS A 171 -16.95 -10.60 -2.72
CA LYS A 171 -18.01 -10.69 -3.74
C LYS A 171 -19.14 -11.64 -3.36
N ASN A 172 -18.88 -12.67 -2.56
CA ASN A 172 -19.91 -13.61 -2.10
C ASN A 172 -20.86 -13.05 -1.03
N ASP A 173 -20.56 -11.88 -0.46
CA ASP A 173 -21.45 -11.18 0.50
C ASP A 173 -22.11 -9.93 -0.10
N TYR A 174 -21.56 -9.36 -1.18
CA TYR A 174 -22.12 -8.18 -1.85
C TYR A 174 -23.34 -8.45 -2.76
N TYR A 175 -23.60 -9.72 -3.14
CA TYR A 175 -24.75 -10.12 -3.99
C TYR A 175 -25.78 -10.97 -3.24
N LYS A 176 -25.77 -10.95 -1.90
CA LYS A 176 -26.89 -11.45 -1.09
C LYS A 176 -27.85 -10.29 -0.81
N GLU A 177 -28.54 -9.82 -1.85
CA GLU A 177 -29.80 -9.08 -1.71
C GLU A 177 -30.89 -9.88 -2.43
#